data_AF-A0A9E5ZBZ7-F1
#
_entry.id   AF-A0A9E5ZBZ7-F1
#
_cell.length_a   1.000
_cell.length_b   1.000
_cell.length_c   1.000
_cell.angle_alpha   90.00
_cell.angle_beta   90.00
_cell.angle_gamma   90.00
#
_symmetry.space_group_name_H-M   'P 1'
#
loop_
_entity.id
_entity.type
_entity.pdbx_description
1 polymer ?
#
loop_
_entity_poly.entity_id
_entity_poly.type
_entity_poly.pdbx_seq_one_letter_code
_entity_poly.pdbx_strand_id
1 'polypeptide(L)' 'MISDPSSKKPNLDPNLKNLGGLGFQLAGFNLLFFWLGYRLDENIDNRFPLFLVISVLLSVFASFWYLIKKLKK' A
#
# COMPACT_ATOMS: atom_id res chain seq x y z
N MET A 1 -38.94 12.95 -28.72
CA MET A 1 -37.71 12.13 -28.66
C MET A 1 -36.98 12.54 -27.40
N ILE A 2 -37.08 11.75 -26.34
CA ILE A 2 -36.41 12.00 -25.06
C ILE A 2 -35.03 11.35 -25.18
N SER A 3 -34.00 12.17 -25.31
CA SER A 3 -32.62 11.72 -25.20
C SER A 3 -32.31 11.57 -23.71
N ASP A 4 -32.35 10.35 -23.19
CA ASP A 4 -31.82 10.04 -21.87
C ASP A 4 -30.36 10.55 -21.78
N PRO A 5 -29.96 11.30 -20.74
CA PRO A 5 -28.57 11.60 -20.49
C PRO A 5 -27.91 10.35 -19.92
N SER A 6 -27.75 9.33 -20.76
CA SER A 6 -27.04 8.11 -20.43
C SER A 6 -25.59 8.45 -20.09
N SER A 7 -25.30 8.44 -18.79
CA SER A 7 -24.05 7.96 -18.22
C SER A 7 -22.79 8.54 -18.90
N LYS A 8 -22.56 9.85 -18.78
CA LYS A 8 -21.17 10.35 -18.83
C LYS A 8 -20.44 9.77 -17.62
N LYS A 9 -19.78 8.62 -17.81
CA LYS A 9 -18.81 8.10 -16.83
C LYS A 9 -17.88 9.27 -16.49
N PRO A 10 -17.71 9.64 -15.22
CA PRO A 10 -16.76 10.68 -14.88
C PRO A 10 -15.42 10.29 -15.48
N ASN A 11 -14.89 11.14 -16.35
CA ASN A 11 -13.58 10.97 -16.95
C ASN A 11 -12.57 11.26 -15.83
N LEU A 12 -12.45 10.30 -14.93
CA LEU A 12 -11.50 10.30 -13.82
C LEU A 12 -10.12 10.36 -14.45
N ASP A 13 -9.46 11.49 -14.22
CA ASP A 13 -8.12 11.78 -14.69
C ASP A 13 -7.25 10.52 -14.53
N PRO A 14 -6.60 10.01 -15.59
CA PRO A 14 -5.82 8.78 -15.54
C PRO A 14 -4.75 8.82 -14.43
N ASN A 15 -4.29 10.01 -14.05
CA ASN A 15 -3.38 10.21 -12.92
C ASN A 15 -4.02 9.88 -11.56
N LEU A 16 -5.31 10.16 -11.37
CA LEU A 16 -6.00 9.93 -10.10
C LEU A 16 -6.32 8.44 -9.87
N LYS A 17 -6.65 7.70 -10.94
CA LYS A 17 -6.76 6.23 -10.89
C LYS A 17 -5.43 5.57 -10.57
N ASN A 18 -4.33 6.10 -11.12
CA ASN A 18 -3.00 5.60 -10.83
C ASN A 18 -2.58 5.85 -9.38
N LEU A 19 -2.96 6.97 -8.78
CA LEU A 19 -2.70 7.26 -7.35
C LEU A 19 -3.45 6.29 -6.42
N GLY A 20 -4.72 6.00 -6.69
CA GLY A 20 -5.50 5.03 -5.93
C GLY A 20 -4.89 3.62 -5.96
N GLY A 21 -4.48 3.16 -7.15
CA GLY A 21 -3.80 1.86 -7.30
C GLY A 21 -2.44 1.80 -6.59
N LEU A 22 -1.68 2.90 -6.61
CA LEU A 22 -0.40 3.01 -5.90
C LEU A 22 -0.57 2.97 -4.39
N GLY A 23 -1.55 3.71 -3.86
CA GLY A 23 -1.88 3.71 -2.43
C GLY A 23 -2.33 2.32 -1.97
N PHE A 24 -3.17 1.63 -2.75
CA PHE A 24 -3.61 0.27 -2.43
C PHE A 24 -2.45 -0.74 -2.46
N GLN A 25 -1.54 -0.60 -3.44
CA GLN A 25 -0.34 -1.44 -3.53
C GLN A 25 0.58 -1.24 -2.31
N LEU A 26 0.80 0.01 -1.88
CA LEU A 26 1.59 0.32 -0.70
C LEU A 26 0.90 -0.14 0.59
N ALA A 27 -0.42 0.04 0.70
CA ALA A 27 -1.18 -0.44 1.85
C ALA A 27 -1.08 -1.96 1.97
N GLY A 28 -1.30 -2.69 0.88
CA GLY A 28 -1.14 -4.15 0.86
C GLY A 28 0.29 -4.59 1.20
N PHE A 29 1.30 -3.89 0.67
CA PHE A 29 2.70 -4.15 1.01
C PHE A 29 3.00 -3.95 2.50
N ASN A 30 2.53 -2.84 3.08
CA ASN A 30 2.70 -2.56 4.51
C ASN A 30 1.98 -3.58 5.38
N LEU A 31 0.77 -3.99 4.99
CA LEU A 31 -0.02 -4.98 5.70
C LEU A 31 0.66 -6.36 5.67
N LEU A 32 1.31 -6.70 4.55
CA LEU A 32 2.10 -7.93 4.42
C LEU A 32 3.31 -7.95 5.36
N PHE A 33 4.07 -6.86 5.41
CA PHE A 33 5.22 -6.73 6.33
C PHE A 33 4.78 -6.77 7.78
N PHE A 34 3.72 -6.05 8.14
CA PHE A 34 3.13 -6.10 9.47
C PHE A 34 2.73 -7.53 9.86
N TRP A 35 2.00 -8.22 8.98
CA TRP A 35 1.56 -9.59 9.23
C TRP A 35 2.73 -10.56 9.40
N LEU A 36 3.77 -10.45 8.57
CA LEU A 36 5.01 -11.23 8.71
C LEU A 36 5.70 -10.98 10.05
N GLY A 37 5.86 -9.72 10.44
CA GLY A 37 6.48 -9.35 11.72
C GLY A 37 5.69 -9.89 12.91
N TYR A 38 4.36 -9.75 12.86
CA TYR A 38 3.44 -10.28 13.87
C TYR A 38 3.53 -11.82 14.00
N ARG A 39 3.49 -12.54 12.88
CA ARG A 39 3.61 -14.01 12.85
C ARG A 39 4.98 -14.48 13.36
N LEU A 40 6.04 -13.72 13.11
CA LEU A 40 7.38 -14.04 13.60
C LEU A 40 7.48 -13.83 15.12
N ASP A 41 6.94 -12.73 15.65
CA ASP A 41 6.91 -12.50 17.10
C ASP A 41 6.07 -13.56 17.83
N GLU A 42 4.92 -13.96 17.27
CA GLU A 42 4.04 -15.01 17.83
C GLU A 42 4.75 -16.38 17.92
N ASN A 43 5.57 -16.73 16.93
CA ASN A 43 6.30 -18.01 16.93
C ASN A 43 7.50 -18.04 17.90
N ILE A 44 7.97 -16.88 18.35
CA ILE A 44 9.19 -16.76 19.17
C ILE A 44 8.84 -16.54 20.67
N ASP A 45 7.54 -16.49 21.00
CA ASP A 45 7.00 -16.25 22.36
C ASP A 45 7.67 -15.03 23.03
N ASN A 46 7.96 -14.03 22.20
CA ASN A 46 8.79 -12.90 22.56
C ASN A 46 7.93 -11.90 23.34
N ARG A 47 8.29 -11.58 24.59
CA ARG A 47 7.52 -10.61 25.42
C ARG A 47 7.49 -9.20 24.84
N PHE A 48 8.44 -8.86 23.98
CA PHE A 48 8.53 -7.58 23.31
C PHE A 48 8.52 -7.80 21.79
N PRO A 49 7.58 -7.19 21.04
CA PRO A 49 7.36 -7.48 19.63
C PRO A 49 8.40 -6.80 18.74
N LEU A 50 9.67 -7.21 18.88
CA LEU A 50 10.82 -6.65 18.18
C LEU A 50 10.72 -6.85 16.67
N PHE A 51 10.26 -8.02 16.23
CA PHE A 51 10.20 -8.33 14.81
C PHE A 51 9.11 -7.51 14.12
N LEU A 52 7.99 -7.25 14.79
CA LEU A 52 6.96 -6.36 14.32
C LEU A 52 7.48 -4.93 14.18
N VAL A 53 8.20 -4.41 15.19
CA VAL A 53 8.78 -3.06 15.14
C VAL A 53 9.78 -2.92 13.98
N ILE A 54 10.69 -3.89 13.83
CA ILE A 54 11.67 -3.91 12.73
C ILE A 54 10.97 -4.02 11.38
N SER A 55 9.95 -4.87 11.27
CA SER A 55 9.21 -5.07 10.02
C SER A 55 8.44 -3.83 9.60
N VAL A 56 7.83 -3.10 10.55
CA VAL A 56 7.17 -1.81 10.27
C VAL A 56 8.18 -0.78 9.78
N LEU A 57 9.35 -0.67 10.42
CA LEU A 57 10.42 0.23 9.97
C LEU A 57 10.92 -0.10 8.56
N LEU A 58 11.14 -1.40 8.28
CA LEU A 58 11.51 -1.88 6.95
C LEU A 58 10.44 -1.57 5.91
N SER A 59 9.18 -1.73 6.27
CA SER A 59 8.05 -1.45 5.37
C SER A 59 7.98 0.02 4.97
N VAL A 60 8.17 0.93 5.94
CA VAL A 60 8.22 2.37 5.69
C VAL A 60 9.40 2.70 4.78
N PHE A 61 10.59 2.17 5.09
CA PHE A 61 11.79 2.39 4.27
C PHE A 61 11.61 1.88 2.84
N ALA A 62 11.09 0.66 2.67
CA ALA A 62 10.82 0.05 1.38
C ALA A 62 9.77 0.84 0.57
N SER A 63 8.76 1.40 1.25
CA SER A 63 7.76 2.28 0.62
C SER A 63 8.42 3.53 0.05
N PHE A 64 9.27 4.21 0.82
CA PHE A 64 10.02 5.37 0.34
C PHE A 64 10.97 5.02 -0.80
N TRP A 65 11.72 3.92 -0.68
CA TRP A 65 12.62 3.46 -1.73
C TRP A 65 11.86 3.15 -3.02
N TYR A 66 10.71 2.49 -2.92
CA TYR A 66 9.84 2.21 -4.06
C TYR A 66 9.33 3.49 -4.71
N LEU A 67 8.86 4.47 -3.92
CA LEU A 67 8.45 5.78 -4.43
C LEU A 67 9.59 6.48 -5.16
N ILE A 68 10.77 6.61 -4.54
CA ILE A 68 11.93 7.28 -5.13
C ILE A 68 12.33 6.60 -6.44
N LYS A 69 12.42 5.25 -6.45
CA LYS A 69 12.77 4.48 -7.64
C LYS A 69 11.73 4.63 -8.76
N LYS A 70 10.44 4.73 -8.40
CA LYS A 70 9.34 4.90 -9.35
C LYS A 70 9.27 6.32 -9.91
N LEU A 71 9.60 7.33 -9.11
CA LEU A 71 9.65 8.75 -9.51
C LEU A 71 10.92 9.10 -10.30
N LYS A 72 12.01 8.34 -10.13
CA LYS A 72 13.25 8.50 -10.90
C LYS A 72 13.14 7.95 -12.33
N LYS A 73 12.10 7.18 -12.64
CA LYS A 73 11.85 6.59 -13.95
C LYS A 73 10.83 7.42 -14.71
#